data_AF-A0A832I0H0-F1
#
_entry.id   AF-A0A832I0H0-F1
#
_cell.length_a   1.000
_cell.length_b   1.000
_cell.length_c   1.000
_cell.angle_alpha   90.00
_cell.angle_beta   90.00
_cell.angle_gamma   90.00
#
_symmetry.space_group_name_H-M   'P 1'
#
loop_
_entity.id
_entity.type
_entity.pdbx_description
1 polymer ?
#
loop_
_entity_poly.entity_id
_entity_poly.type
_entity_poly.pdbx_seq_one_letter_code
_entity_poly.pdbx_strand_id
1 'polypeptide(L)'
;MDTIERDAAFRDVLARLDASGARGAAAYSPARPARQPVHVVYGGAHLFRADVAARLGEAARRALETYAPEPASFAHALGLPGDEAFHRAVFERTVARLEREPVEDYRVDFEDGFGPRPDAEEDAAAARVAEELARGLAAGSLPAACGVRVRALRPATAARALRTLDAVVGGAAAAAGGRLPDGFAVTLPKVERPAEVEALAAALDRIEARAGLARGTVAVELMLETPRALLDDAGRVALPALVAAGGGRVRGVHLGPFDLTAALGVPPAHQGAGHPACELARGLAQVALAGTGVALADGPTMLLPVGPHRAPPGAGPLGLTALDENRAAVHRGWRAHAADVRAALARGIPQGWDLHPAQLVSRHATVIAFHREELPAAAARLRAFVAGAARAVRTGATFDDAATGAALAAFFARGLACGALDDADAAATGLPAAALRAGTLEALLAAAGAAAPGGAENAR
;
A
#
# COMPACT_ATOMS: atom_id res chain seq x y z
N MET A 1 44.05 11.92 -13.60
CA MET A 1 42.91 11.74 -12.69
C MET A 1 43.29 12.05 -11.24
N ASP A 2 44.59 11.99 -10.91
CA ASP A 2 45.22 12.16 -9.60
C ASP A 2 45.55 13.62 -9.15
N THR A 3 45.08 14.66 -9.87
CA THR A 3 45.39 16.07 -9.55
C THR A 3 44.37 16.72 -8.62
N ILE A 4 43.12 16.24 -8.62
CA ILE A 4 42.03 16.80 -7.80
C ILE A 4 42.15 16.34 -6.35
N GLU A 5 42.46 15.07 -6.10
CA GLU A 5 42.51 14.52 -4.73
C GLU A 5 43.73 15.00 -3.92
N ARG A 6 44.80 15.44 -4.60
CA ARG A 6 46.05 15.91 -3.97
C ARG A 6 46.05 17.40 -3.68
N ASP A 7 45.18 18.18 -4.31
CA ASP A 7 45.04 19.61 -4.09
C ASP A 7 44.23 19.87 -2.81
N ALA A 8 44.81 20.64 -1.88
CA ALA A 8 44.18 20.97 -0.60
C ALA A 8 42.84 21.71 -0.77
N ALA A 9 42.66 22.49 -1.84
CA ALA A 9 41.42 23.19 -2.12
C ALA A 9 40.28 22.23 -2.53
N PHE A 10 40.61 21.14 -3.22
CA PHE A 10 39.63 20.16 -3.67
C PHE A 10 39.30 19.10 -2.61
N ARG A 11 40.21 18.84 -1.66
CA ARG A 11 39.91 17.97 -0.50
C ARG A 11 38.78 18.51 0.39
N ASP A 12 38.70 19.83 0.58
CA ASP A 12 37.57 20.44 1.31
C ASP A 12 36.25 20.27 0.53
N VAL A 13 36.28 20.44 -0.80
CA VAL A 13 35.12 20.22 -1.66
C VAL A 13 34.65 18.76 -1.58
N LEU A 14 35.57 17.80 -1.71
CA LEU A 14 35.25 16.37 -1.61
C LEU A 14 34.73 16.00 -0.22
N ALA A 15 35.36 16.47 0.86
CA ALA A 15 34.88 16.22 2.22
C ALA A 15 33.47 16.81 2.47
N ARG A 16 33.16 17.98 1.89
CA ARG A 16 31.83 18.58 1.95
C ARG A 16 30.81 17.79 1.15
N LEU A 17 31.20 17.24 0.00
CA LEU A 17 30.37 16.34 -0.80
C LEU A 17 30.13 15.01 -0.08
N ASP A 18 31.14 14.41 0.54
CA ASP A 18 31.03 13.18 1.33
C ASP A 18 30.13 13.38 2.55
N ALA A 19 30.31 14.48 3.29
CA ALA A 19 29.44 14.84 4.41
C ALA A 19 28.00 15.16 3.96
N SER A 20 27.82 15.69 2.74
CA SER A 20 26.50 15.86 2.13
C SER A 20 25.90 14.51 1.71
N GLY A 21 26.70 13.62 1.14
CA GLY A 21 26.32 12.27 0.73
C GLY A 21 25.92 11.41 1.93
N ALA A 22 26.66 11.46 3.04
CA ALA A 22 26.32 10.78 4.28
C ALA A 22 25.00 11.28 4.89
N ARG A 23 24.75 12.60 4.85
CA ARG A 23 23.46 13.19 5.28
C ARG A 23 22.31 12.77 4.36
N GLY A 24 22.57 12.70 3.05
CA GLY A 24 21.63 12.16 2.06
C GLY A 24 21.32 10.69 2.33
N ALA A 25 22.33 9.84 2.49
CA ALA A 25 22.16 8.41 2.74
C ALA A 25 21.39 8.10 4.02
N ALA A 26 21.55 8.92 5.07
CA ALA A 26 20.75 8.80 6.29
C ALA A 26 19.26 9.16 6.07
N ALA A 27 18.97 10.13 5.19
CA ALA A 27 17.60 10.51 4.81
C ALA A 27 16.97 9.56 3.78
N TYR A 28 17.79 8.89 2.98
CA TYR A 28 17.38 7.93 1.95
C TYR A 28 17.87 6.52 2.32
N SER A 29 17.33 5.97 3.41
CA SER A 29 17.59 4.58 3.80
C SER A 29 16.56 3.65 3.14
N PRO A 30 16.97 2.78 2.20
CA PRO A 30 16.05 1.98 1.38
C PRO A 30 15.49 0.76 2.11
N ALA A 31 15.60 0.68 3.44
CA ALA A 31 15.08 -0.45 4.22
C ALA A 31 13.54 -0.51 4.11
N ARG A 32 13.08 -1.18 3.04
CA ARG A 32 11.68 -1.45 2.76
C ARG A 32 11.22 -2.64 3.58
N PRO A 33 9.95 -2.68 4.02
CA PRO A 33 9.38 -3.92 4.53
C PRO A 33 9.51 -5.02 3.48
N ALA A 34 9.68 -6.27 3.94
CA ALA A 34 9.87 -7.44 3.06
C ALA A 34 8.71 -7.64 2.07
N ARG A 35 7.53 -7.07 2.38
CA ARG A 35 6.33 -7.04 1.53
C ARG A 35 5.51 -5.78 1.82
N GLN A 36 5.10 -5.06 0.77
CA GLN A 36 4.06 -4.03 0.85
C GLN A 36 2.70 -4.65 0.49
N PRO A 37 1.64 -4.46 1.28
CA PRO A 37 0.30 -4.92 0.93
C PRO A 37 -0.22 -4.34 -0.39
N VAL A 38 -1.04 -5.07 -1.14
CA VAL A 38 -1.67 -4.54 -2.38
C VAL A 38 -2.83 -3.59 -2.11
N HIS A 39 -3.32 -3.60 -0.88
CA HIS A 39 -4.42 -2.76 -0.44
C HIS A 39 -4.38 -2.54 1.07
N VAL A 40 -5.27 -1.68 1.56
CA VAL A 40 -5.67 -1.61 2.96
C VAL A 40 -7.17 -1.36 3.04
N VAL A 41 -7.84 -2.03 3.97
CA VAL A 41 -9.26 -1.83 4.24
C VAL A 41 -9.41 -0.93 5.46
N TYR A 42 -10.15 0.16 5.31
CA TYR A 42 -10.58 1.00 6.43
C TYR A 42 -11.98 0.62 6.84
N GLY A 43 -12.15 0.20 8.10
CA GLY A 43 -13.45 -0.16 8.63
C GLY A 43 -13.68 0.41 10.02
N GLY A 44 -14.86 0.98 10.22
CA GLY A 44 -15.22 1.65 11.47
C GLY A 44 -15.03 0.75 12.70
N ALA A 45 -14.54 1.33 13.79
CA ALA A 45 -14.21 0.61 15.03
C ALA A 45 -15.38 -0.19 15.64
N HIS A 46 -16.63 0.18 15.35
CA HIS A 46 -17.82 -0.56 15.77
C HIS A 46 -17.95 -1.94 15.08
N LEU A 47 -17.40 -2.08 13.87
CA LEU A 47 -17.48 -3.29 13.06
C LEU A 47 -16.32 -4.26 13.29
N PHE A 48 -15.19 -3.77 13.82
CA PHE A 48 -13.99 -4.58 13.98
C PHE A 48 -14.20 -5.77 14.93
N ARG A 49 -13.74 -6.94 14.49
CA ARG A 49 -13.71 -8.21 15.23
C ARG A 49 -12.43 -8.94 14.85
N ALA A 50 -11.96 -9.84 15.71
CA ALA A 50 -10.77 -10.66 15.51
C ALA A 50 -10.78 -11.43 14.17
N ASP A 51 -11.97 -11.81 13.67
CA ASP A 51 -12.18 -12.57 12.44
C ASP A 51 -12.53 -11.71 11.22
N VAL A 52 -12.31 -10.39 11.27
CA VAL A 52 -12.76 -9.44 10.22
C VAL A 52 -12.25 -9.81 8.83
N ALA A 53 -11.00 -10.27 8.71
CA ALA A 53 -10.39 -10.64 7.44
C ALA A 53 -11.15 -11.80 6.77
N ALA A 54 -11.45 -12.85 7.55
CA ALA A 54 -12.18 -14.03 7.07
C ALA A 54 -13.61 -13.66 6.64
N ARG A 55 -14.30 -12.84 7.44
CA ARG A 55 -15.67 -12.38 7.13
C ARG A 55 -15.73 -11.52 5.86
N LEU A 56 -14.75 -10.65 5.66
CA LEU A 56 -14.64 -9.85 4.44
C LEU A 56 -14.33 -10.73 3.22
N GLY A 57 -13.44 -11.72 3.36
CA GLY A 57 -13.16 -12.68 2.30
C GLY A 57 -14.37 -13.52 1.91
N GLU A 58 -15.13 -14.01 2.88
CA GLU A 58 -16.37 -14.73 2.64
C GLU A 58 -17.40 -13.86 1.90
N ALA A 59 -17.55 -12.58 2.29
CA ALA A 59 -18.42 -11.64 1.60
C ALA A 59 -17.96 -11.36 0.17
N ALA A 60 -16.65 -11.26 -0.07
CA ALA A 60 -16.07 -11.09 -1.40
C ALA A 60 -16.34 -12.31 -2.29
N ARG A 61 -16.15 -13.53 -1.76
CA ARG A 61 -16.43 -14.79 -2.49
C ARG A 61 -17.89 -14.93 -2.84
N ARG A 62 -18.81 -14.63 -1.91
CA ARG A 62 -20.26 -14.59 -2.23
C ARG A 62 -20.58 -13.60 -3.35
N ALA A 63 -19.94 -12.43 -3.37
CA ALA A 63 -20.12 -11.48 -4.47
C ALA A 63 -19.60 -12.04 -5.80
N LEU A 64 -18.43 -12.68 -5.81
CA LEU A 64 -17.87 -13.35 -6.98
C LEU A 64 -18.81 -14.46 -7.50
N GLU A 65 -19.21 -15.38 -6.63
CA GLU A 65 -20.13 -16.49 -6.94
C GLU A 65 -21.47 -16.00 -7.52
N THR A 66 -22.01 -14.91 -6.98
CA THR A 66 -23.31 -14.36 -7.41
C THR A 66 -23.20 -13.67 -8.78
N TYR A 67 -22.16 -12.85 -8.97
CA TYR A 67 -22.14 -11.90 -10.08
C TYR A 67 -21.22 -12.31 -11.24
N ALA A 68 -20.25 -13.20 -11.01
CA ALA A 68 -19.34 -13.70 -12.02
C ALA A 68 -18.65 -15.03 -11.61
N PRO A 69 -19.39 -16.14 -11.50
CA PRO A 69 -18.88 -17.41 -10.98
C PRO A 69 -17.92 -18.14 -11.91
N GLU A 70 -17.89 -17.78 -13.21
CA GLU A 70 -17.12 -18.49 -14.22
C GLU A 70 -16.04 -17.59 -14.83
N PRO A 71 -14.86 -18.12 -15.23
CA PRO A 71 -13.75 -17.35 -15.78
C PRO A 71 -14.15 -16.37 -16.89
N ALA A 72 -14.99 -16.80 -17.83
CA ALA A 72 -15.45 -15.94 -18.93
C ALA A 72 -16.34 -14.78 -18.45
N SER A 73 -17.29 -15.06 -17.54
CA SER A 73 -18.16 -14.04 -16.96
C SER A 73 -17.39 -13.04 -16.09
N PHE A 74 -16.36 -13.52 -15.39
CA PHE A 74 -15.46 -12.74 -14.55
C PHE A 74 -14.55 -11.82 -15.37
N ALA A 75 -13.92 -12.36 -16.42
CA ALA A 75 -13.14 -11.58 -17.35
C ALA A 75 -13.99 -10.50 -18.03
N HIS A 76 -15.20 -10.84 -18.46
CA HIS A 76 -16.15 -9.86 -18.99
C HIS A 76 -16.48 -8.79 -17.94
N ALA A 77 -16.85 -9.18 -16.71
CA ALA A 77 -17.25 -8.28 -15.64
C ALA A 77 -16.20 -7.22 -15.32
N LEU A 78 -14.92 -7.60 -15.33
CA LEU A 78 -13.78 -6.73 -15.02
C LEU A 78 -13.18 -6.03 -16.25
N GLY A 79 -13.52 -6.49 -17.46
CA GLY A 79 -12.87 -6.03 -18.69
C GLY A 79 -11.42 -6.50 -18.82
N LEU A 80 -11.14 -7.74 -18.40
CA LEU A 80 -9.80 -8.33 -18.53
C LEU A 80 -9.47 -8.57 -20.01
N PRO A 81 -8.22 -8.35 -20.44
CA PRO A 81 -7.76 -8.74 -21.75
C PRO A 81 -7.34 -10.22 -21.77
N GLY A 82 -6.95 -10.72 -22.93
CA GLY A 82 -6.36 -12.05 -23.09
C GLY A 82 -7.34 -13.10 -23.61
N ASP A 83 -6.88 -14.34 -23.59
CA ASP A 83 -7.63 -15.52 -24.04
C ASP A 83 -8.23 -16.30 -22.86
N GLU A 84 -8.88 -17.42 -23.15
CA GLU A 84 -9.51 -18.26 -22.13
C GLU A 84 -8.51 -18.78 -21.08
N ALA A 85 -7.29 -19.12 -21.49
CA ALA A 85 -6.26 -19.62 -20.58
C ALA A 85 -5.81 -18.52 -19.61
N PHE A 86 -5.65 -17.28 -20.11
CA PHE A 86 -5.36 -16.12 -19.27
C PHE A 86 -6.51 -15.85 -18.28
N HIS A 87 -7.76 -15.81 -18.77
CA HIS A 87 -8.93 -15.57 -17.92
C HIS A 87 -9.05 -16.61 -16.79
N ARG A 88 -8.84 -17.89 -17.10
CA ARG A 88 -8.82 -18.99 -16.13
C ARG A 88 -7.73 -18.79 -15.08
N ALA A 89 -6.51 -18.48 -15.53
CA ALA A 89 -5.36 -18.29 -14.64
C ALA A 89 -5.56 -17.11 -13.66
N VAL A 90 -6.18 -16.00 -14.10
CA VAL A 90 -6.49 -14.87 -13.23
C VAL A 90 -7.63 -15.21 -12.27
N PHE A 91 -8.69 -15.86 -12.76
CA PHE A 91 -9.83 -16.27 -11.95
C PHE A 91 -9.42 -17.20 -10.80
N GLU A 92 -8.71 -18.30 -11.10
CA GLU A 92 -8.29 -19.29 -10.11
C GLU A 92 -7.38 -18.68 -9.03
N ARG A 93 -6.43 -17.83 -9.43
CA ARG A 93 -5.56 -17.10 -8.48
C ARG A 93 -6.36 -16.11 -7.64
N THR A 94 -7.34 -15.42 -8.22
CA THR A 94 -8.20 -14.49 -7.47
C THR A 94 -8.99 -15.24 -6.40
N VAL A 95 -9.62 -16.37 -6.76
CA VAL A 95 -10.33 -17.23 -5.80
C VAL A 95 -9.40 -17.68 -4.69
N ALA A 96 -8.21 -18.21 -5.03
CA ALA A 96 -7.24 -18.65 -4.04
C ALA A 96 -6.76 -17.53 -3.09
N ARG A 97 -6.62 -16.28 -3.59
CA ARG A 97 -6.32 -15.11 -2.73
C ARG A 97 -7.46 -14.80 -1.79
N LEU A 98 -8.70 -14.77 -2.28
CA LEU A 98 -9.89 -14.48 -1.45
C LEU A 98 -10.13 -15.55 -0.36
N GLU A 99 -9.67 -16.78 -0.58
CA GLU A 99 -9.75 -17.86 0.40
C GLU A 99 -8.64 -17.78 1.45
N ARG A 100 -7.40 -17.53 1.03
CA ARG A 100 -6.22 -17.64 1.90
C ARG A 100 -5.82 -16.33 2.58
N GLU A 101 -5.90 -15.22 1.87
CA GLU A 101 -5.44 -13.91 2.33
C GLU A 101 -6.28 -12.79 1.67
N PRO A 102 -7.59 -12.73 1.96
CA PRO A 102 -8.49 -11.77 1.32
C PRO A 102 -8.15 -10.32 1.66
N VAL A 103 -7.67 -10.10 2.88
CA VAL A 103 -7.29 -8.80 3.44
C VAL A 103 -5.83 -8.87 3.87
N GLU A 104 -4.96 -8.15 3.19
CA GLU A 104 -3.53 -8.07 3.50
C GLU A 104 -3.24 -7.00 4.55
N ASP A 105 -4.04 -5.94 4.58
CA ASP A 105 -3.90 -4.84 5.53
C ASP A 105 -5.26 -4.28 5.98
N TYR A 106 -5.40 -3.99 7.28
CA TYR A 106 -6.63 -3.44 7.85
C TYR A 106 -6.36 -2.31 8.85
N ARG A 107 -7.13 -1.24 8.75
CA ARG A 107 -7.09 -0.11 9.68
C ARG A 107 -8.43 0.01 10.38
N VAL A 108 -8.40 -0.19 11.69
CA VAL A 108 -9.55 0.07 12.56
C VAL A 108 -9.74 1.58 12.61
N ASP A 109 -10.84 2.04 12.06
CA ASP A 109 -11.05 3.46 11.85
C ASP A 109 -11.87 4.06 13.01
N PHE A 110 -11.30 5.04 13.72
CA PHE A 110 -11.98 5.87 14.73
C PHE A 110 -12.34 7.26 14.21
N GLU A 111 -12.08 7.52 12.93
CA GLU A 111 -12.33 8.81 12.30
C GLU A 111 -13.61 8.75 11.44
N ASP A 112 -13.53 9.01 10.14
CA ASP A 112 -14.72 9.23 9.31
C ASP A 112 -15.59 7.96 9.17
N GLY A 113 -14.98 6.77 9.11
CA GLY A 113 -15.69 5.49 9.06
C GLY A 113 -16.28 5.04 10.40
N PHE A 114 -15.88 5.64 11.52
CA PHE A 114 -16.57 5.49 12.80
C PHE A 114 -17.69 6.52 12.96
N GLY A 115 -17.43 7.73 12.47
CA GLY A 115 -18.27 8.90 12.63
C GLY A 115 -18.14 9.56 14.01
N PRO A 116 -18.90 10.64 14.24
CA PRO A 116 -18.95 11.31 15.54
C PRO A 116 -19.64 10.40 16.56
N ARG A 117 -19.08 10.30 17.77
CA ARG A 117 -19.63 9.55 18.91
C ARG A 117 -19.40 10.29 20.22
N PRO A 118 -20.26 10.10 21.23
CA PRO A 118 -19.97 10.54 22.59
C PRO A 118 -18.71 9.85 23.14
N ASP A 119 -17.98 10.52 24.01
CA ASP A 119 -16.70 10.02 24.55
C ASP A 119 -16.83 8.63 25.18
N ALA A 120 -17.89 8.37 25.93
CA ALA A 120 -18.12 7.08 26.58
C ALA A 120 -18.32 5.93 25.56
N GLU A 121 -18.95 6.21 24.42
CA GLU A 121 -19.14 5.21 23.37
C GLU A 121 -17.82 4.93 22.63
N GLU A 122 -17.02 5.97 22.36
CA GLU A 122 -15.70 5.80 21.76
C GLU A 122 -14.72 5.09 22.72
N ASP A 123 -14.78 5.36 24.03
CA ASP A 123 -14.01 4.65 25.05
C ASP A 123 -14.36 3.15 25.09
N ALA A 124 -15.66 2.82 25.08
CA ALA A 124 -16.11 1.44 25.03
C ALA A 124 -15.72 0.74 23.71
N ALA A 125 -15.74 1.47 22.59
CA ALA A 125 -15.28 0.95 21.30
C ALA A 125 -13.77 0.70 21.29
N ALA A 126 -12.97 1.62 21.84
CA ALA A 126 -11.51 1.48 21.94
C ALA A 126 -11.11 0.28 22.80
N ALA A 127 -11.75 0.10 23.96
CA ALA A 127 -11.52 -1.06 24.82
C ALA A 127 -11.86 -2.38 24.11
N ARG A 128 -13.02 -2.46 23.44
CA ARG A 128 -13.38 -3.65 22.66
C ARG A 128 -12.37 -3.91 21.54
N VAL A 129 -11.94 -2.88 20.81
CA VAL A 129 -10.94 -3.04 19.73
C VAL A 129 -9.63 -3.60 20.29
N ALA A 130 -9.18 -3.13 21.44
CA ALA A 130 -7.99 -3.68 22.11
C ALA A 130 -8.12 -5.17 22.43
N GLU A 131 -9.28 -5.59 22.97
CA GLU A 131 -9.56 -7.01 23.25
C GLU A 131 -9.64 -7.86 21.98
N GLU A 132 -10.29 -7.36 20.92
CA GLU A 132 -10.38 -8.04 19.63
C GLU A 132 -9.02 -8.16 18.94
N LEU A 133 -8.15 -7.14 19.05
CA LEU A 133 -6.78 -7.20 18.55
C LEU A 133 -5.96 -8.27 19.28
N ALA A 134 -6.03 -8.31 20.61
CA ALA A 134 -5.34 -9.33 21.40
C ALA A 134 -5.85 -10.75 21.08
N ARG A 135 -7.16 -10.93 20.95
CA ARG A 135 -7.77 -12.19 20.54
C ARG A 135 -7.33 -12.60 19.14
N GLY A 136 -7.36 -11.66 18.20
CA GLY A 136 -6.95 -11.90 16.81
C GLY A 136 -5.48 -12.30 16.71
N LEU A 137 -4.61 -11.64 17.47
CA LEU A 137 -3.19 -11.96 17.55
C LEU A 137 -2.96 -13.36 18.13
N ALA A 138 -3.63 -13.70 19.23
CA ALA A 138 -3.53 -15.03 19.83
C ALA A 138 -4.03 -16.15 18.89
N ALA A 139 -5.07 -15.86 18.10
CA ALA A 139 -5.63 -16.80 17.14
C ALA A 139 -4.91 -16.83 15.77
N GLY A 140 -3.96 -15.92 15.52
CA GLY A 140 -3.31 -15.78 14.20
C GLY A 140 -4.30 -15.41 13.08
N SER A 141 -5.36 -14.68 13.41
CA SER A 141 -6.49 -14.37 12.50
C SER A 141 -6.48 -12.93 11.95
N LEU A 142 -5.57 -12.09 12.45
CA LEU A 142 -5.40 -10.73 11.94
C LEU A 142 -4.75 -10.74 10.55
N PRO A 143 -5.03 -9.74 9.71
CA PRO A 143 -4.29 -9.50 8.47
C PRO A 143 -2.78 -9.36 8.72
N ALA A 144 -2.00 -9.58 7.66
CA ALA A 144 -0.53 -9.52 7.71
C ALA A 144 -0.01 -8.15 8.19
N ALA A 145 -0.69 -7.07 7.82
CA ALA A 145 -0.51 -5.75 8.41
C ALA A 145 -1.82 -5.30 9.07
N CYS A 146 -1.74 -4.62 10.21
CA CYS A 146 -2.94 -4.07 10.83
C CYS A 146 -2.62 -2.83 11.65
N GLY A 147 -3.64 -2.06 12.00
CA GLY A 147 -3.42 -0.78 12.65
C GLY A 147 -4.71 -0.07 12.98
N VAL A 148 -4.56 1.19 13.38
CA VAL A 148 -5.67 2.06 13.76
C VAL A 148 -5.53 3.43 13.10
N ARG A 149 -6.63 3.99 12.62
CA ARG A 149 -6.71 5.42 12.28
C ARG A 149 -7.37 6.16 13.42
N VAL A 150 -6.62 7.07 14.02
CA VAL A 150 -7.12 7.95 15.09
C VAL A 150 -7.78 9.19 14.49
N ARG A 151 -8.48 9.98 15.30
CA ARG A 151 -8.94 11.31 14.89
C ARG A 151 -7.75 12.24 14.62
N ALA A 152 -7.96 13.24 13.76
CA ALA A 152 -6.96 14.27 13.48
C ALA A 152 -6.47 14.94 14.78
N LEU A 153 -5.19 15.27 14.87
CA LEU A 153 -4.59 15.95 16.02
C LEU A 153 -4.77 17.47 15.96
N ARG A 154 -6.03 17.91 15.94
CA ARG A 154 -6.42 19.33 15.98
C ARG A 154 -6.82 19.72 17.41
N PRO A 155 -6.81 21.01 17.78
CA PRO A 155 -7.15 21.45 19.14
C PRO A 155 -8.45 20.86 19.70
N ALA A 156 -9.49 20.74 18.86
CA ALA A 156 -10.79 20.20 19.26
C ALA A 156 -10.83 18.67 19.44
N THR A 157 -9.94 17.92 18.77
CA THR A 157 -10.02 16.45 18.67
C THR A 157 -8.80 15.74 19.25
N ALA A 158 -7.71 16.46 19.54
CA ALA A 158 -6.44 15.89 19.99
C ALA A 158 -6.57 15.12 21.30
N ALA A 159 -7.27 15.66 22.31
CA ALA A 159 -7.45 14.96 23.59
C ALA A 159 -8.18 13.62 23.41
N ARG A 160 -9.25 13.61 22.61
CA ARG A 160 -10.01 12.41 22.26
C ARG A 160 -9.16 11.41 21.47
N ALA A 161 -8.43 11.89 20.46
CA ALA A 161 -7.54 11.06 19.64
C ALA A 161 -6.47 10.36 20.49
N LEU A 162 -5.81 11.08 21.40
CA LEU A 162 -4.77 10.54 22.28
C LEU A 162 -5.34 9.55 23.31
N ARG A 163 -6.55 9.80 23.83
CA ARG A 163 -7.24 8.83 24.69
C ARG A 163 -7.55 7.53 23.93
N THR A 164 -8.06 7.64 22.71
CA THR A 164 -8.34 6.48 21.84
C THR A 164 -7.06 5.72 21.51
N LEU A 165 -5.98 6.44 21.19
CA LEU A 165 -4.67 5.85 20.92
C LEU A 165 -4.16 5.03 22.12
N ASP A 166 -4.21 5.60 23.32
CA ASP A 166 -3.77 4.95 24.54
C ASP A 166 -4.59 3.71 24.87
N ALA A 167 -5.92 3.81 24.75
CA ALA A 167 -6.85 2.71 25.00
C ALA A 167 -6.67 1.56 24.01
N VAL A 168 -6.45 1.85 22.71
CA VAL A 168 -6.25 0.82 21.70
C VAL A 168 -4.85 0.21 21.79
N VAL A 169 -3.79 1.03 21.70
CA VAL A 169 -2.41 0.54 21.63
C VAL A 169 -1.96 -0.02 22.97
N GLY A 170 -2.13 0.77 24.04
CA GLY A 170 -1.75 0.35 25.39
C GLY A 170 -2.65 -0.78 25.90
N GLY A 171 -3.96 -0.73 25.61
CA GLY A 171 -4.90 -1.79 25.97
C GLY A 171 -4.63 -3.11 25.24
N ALA A 172 -4.38 -3.06 23.92
CA ALA A 172 -4.08 -4.26 23.14
C ALA A 172 -2.76 -4.89 23.60
N ALA A 173 -1.72 -4.08 23.81
CA ALA A 173 -0.45 -4.55 24.31
C ALA A 173 -0.59 -5.21 25.69
N ALA A 174 -1.33 -4.59 26.62
CA ALA A 174 -1.59 -5.18 27.92
C ALA A 174 -2.35 -6.51 27.82
N ALA A 175 -3.41 -6.57 27.02
CA ALA A 175 -4.22 -7.77 26.83
C ALA A 175 -3.45 -8.91 26.12
N ALA A 176 -2.44 -8.58 25.31
CA ALA A 176 -1.60 -9.53 24.59
C ALA A 176 -0.25 -9.82 25.28
N GLY A 177 -0.07 -9.43 26.55
CA GLY A 177 1.14 -9.73 27.31
C GLY A 177 2.39 -8.97 26.84
N GLY A 178 2.24 -7.69 26.53
CA GLY A 178 3.33 -6.80 26.09
C GLY A 178 3.68 -6.96 24.61
N ARG A 179 2.72 -7.36 23.77
CA ARG A 179 2.92 -7.58 22.33
C ARG A 179 1.88 -6.87 21.51
N LEU A 180 2.26 -6.48 20.29
CA LEU A 180 1.35 -6.04 19.24
C LEU A 180 1.59 -6.89 17.99
N PRO A 181 0.64 -6.90 17.04
CA PRO A 181 0.89 -7.45 15.71
C PRO A 181 2.12 -6.83 15.07
N ASP A 182 2.89 -7.62 14.32
CA ASP A 182 4.07 -7.11 13.64
C ASP A 182 3.68 -6.03 12.62
N GLY A 183 4.46 -4.95 12.59
CA GLY A 183 4.18 -3.82 11.70
C GLY A 183 2.94 -3.00 12.07
N PHE A 184 2.44 -3.09 13.32
CA PHE A 184 1.28 -2.32 13.75
C PHE A 184 1.47 -0.82 13.50
N ALA A 185 0.54 -0.22 12.75
CA ALA A 185 0.63 1.18 12.33
C ALA A 185 -0.51 2.05 12.86
N VAL A 186 -0.18 3.31 13.15
CA VAL A 186 -1.17 4.34 13.46
C VAL A 186 -1.23 5.32 12.30
N THR A 187 -2.38 5.42 11.66
CA THR A 187 -2.62 6.40 10.61
C THR A 187 -3.10 7.72 11.23
N LEU A 188 -2.40 8.81 10.91
CA LEU A 188 -2.77 10.18 11.27
C LEU A 188 -3.50 10.86 10.10
N PRO A 189 -4.82 11.11 10.21
CA PRO A 189 -5.56 11.83 9.18
C PRO A 189 -5.36 13.34 9.25
N LYS A 190 -5.68 14.00 8.14
CA LYS A 190 -5.82 15.45 7.98
C LYS A 190 -4.60 16.20 8.54
N VAL A 191 -3.40 15.61 8.38
CA VAL A 191 -2.14 16.21 8.81
C VAL A 191 -1.86 17.44 7.97
N GLU A 192 -1.38 18.50 8.61
CA GLU A 192 -1.02 19.75 7.95
C GLU A 192 0.37 20.23 8.35
N ARG A 193 0.86 19.85 9.55
CA ARG A 193 2.09 20.42 10.11
C ARG A 193 2.98 19.36 10.78
N PRO A 194 4.32 19.52 10.74
CA PRO A 194 5.28 18.67 11.45
C PRO A 194 4.96 18.46 12.93
N ALA A 195 4.53 19.52 13.62
CA ALA A 195 4.19 19.48 15.05
C ALA A 195 3.08 18.45 15.39
N GLU A 196 2.17 18.17 14.46
CA GLU A 196 1.12 17.17 14.66
C GLU A 196 1.70 15.75 14.62
N VAL A 197 2.68 15.51 13.73
CA VAL A 197 3.39 14.23 13.64
C VAL A 197 4.33 14.03 14.83
N GLU A 198 5.05 15.07 15.25
CA GLU A 198 5.88 15.07 16.46
C GLU A 198 5.06 14.76 17.71
N ALA A 199 3.89 15.36 17.85
CA ALA A 199 2.99 15.10 18.96
C ALA A 199 2.52 13.65 19.00
N LEU A 200 2.19 13.06 17.84
CA LEU A 200 1.85 11.64 17.76
C LEU A 200 3.04 10.75 18.13
N ALA A 201 4.23 11.01 17.60
CA ALA A 201 5.44 10.25 17.89
C ALA A 201 5.79 10.30 19.39
N ALA A 202 5.69 11.47 20.01
CA ALA A 202 5.92 11.64 21.45
C ALA A 202 4.85 10.93 22.31
N ALA A 203 3.60 10.88 21.86
CA ALA A 203 2.56 10.11 22.53
C ALA A 203 2.84 8.60 22.45
N LEU A 204 3.21 8.11 21.26
CA LEU A 204 3.58 6.70 21.05
C LEU A 204 4.79 6.30 21.90
N ASP A 205 5.82 7.13 22.00
CA ASP A 205 6.97 6.88 22.87
C ASP A 205 6.54 6.61 24.32
N ARG A 206 5.59 7.40 24.84
CA ARG A 206 5.07 7.26 26.20
C ARG A 206 4.21 6.01 26.37
N ILE A 207 3.37 5.72 25.38
CA ILE A 207 2.49 4.54 25.40
C ILE A 207 3.34 3.27 25.35
N GLU A 208 4.31 3.20 24.44
CA GLU A 208 5.23 2.07 24.32
C GLU A 208 6.01 1.83 25.62
N ALA A 209 6.58 2.89 26.20
CA ALA A 209 7.30 2.79 27.47
C ALA A 209 6.41 2.26 28.60
N ARG A 210 5.16 2.75 28.71
CA ARG A 210 4.19 2.28 29.72
C ARG A 210 3.75 0.83 29.48
N ALA A 211 3.67 0.40 28.21
CA ALA A 211 3.29 -0.95 27.82
C ALA A 211 4.47 -1.95 27.81
N GLY A 212 5.69 -1.50 28.09
CA GLY A 212 6.89 -2.34 28.02
C GLY A 212 7.33 -2.72 26.61
N LEU A 213 6.88 -1.97 25.60
CA LEU A 213 7.26 -2.15 24.20
C LEU A 213 8.57 -1.41 23.91
N ALA A 214 9.32 -1.89 22.92
CA ALA A 214 10.50 -1.20 22.45
C ALA A 214 10.10 0.14 21.78
N ARG A 215 10.93 1.17 21.96
CA ARG A 215 10.73 2.45 21.26
C ARG A 215 10.74 2.20 19.75
N GLY A 216 9.69 2.63 19.05
CA GLY A 216 9.57 2.47 17.60
C GLY A 216 8.82 1.22 17.16
N THR A 217 8.26 0.44 18.09
CA THR A 217 7.41 -0.73 17.77
C THR A 217 6.20 -0.34 16.94
N VAL A 218 5.55 0.79 17.25
CA VAL A 218 4.38 1.30 16.53
C VAL A 218 4.83 2.25 15.42
N ALA A 219 4.52 1.86 14.18
CA ALA A 219 4.75 2.67 13.00
C ALA A 219 3.72 3.80 12.86
N VAL A 220 4.06 4.83 12.08
CA VAL A 220 3.15 5.93 11.74
C VAL A 220 2.89 5.92 10.24
N GLU A 221 1.66 6.19 9.87
CA GLU A 221 1.25 6.49 8.51
C GLU A 221 0.57 7.86 8.45
N LEU A 222 0.75 8.57 7.36
CA LEU A 222 0.19 9.92 7.19
C LEU A 222 -0.85 9.94 6.08
N MET A 223 -1.95 10.64 6.29
CA MET A 223 -2.91 10.88 5.22
C MET A 223 -2.55 12.14 4.45
N LEU A 224 -2.22 11.97 3.17
CA LEU A 224 -2.01 13.05 2.22
C LEU A 224 -3.36 13.50 1.68
N GLU A 225 -4.03 14.37 2.43
CA GLU A 225 -5.42 14.74 2.13
C GLU A 225 -5.77 16.21 2.36
N THR A 226 -4.76 17.04 2.62
CA THR A 226 -4.93 18.49 2.76
C THR A 226 -3.99 19.21 1.81
N PRO A 227 -4.33 20.42 1.32
CA PRO A 227 -3.39 21.22 0.55
C PRO A 227 -2.09 21.53 1.30
N ARG A 228 -2.16 21.66 2.63
CA ARG A 228 -0.99 21.92 3.50
C ARG A 228 -0.08 20.70 3.69
N ALA A 229 -0.62 19.49 3.54
CA ALA A 229 0.19 18.27 3.44
C ALA A 229 0.98 18.18 2.13
N LEU A 230 0.57 18.92 1.09
CA LEU A 230 1.29 19.01 -0.18
C LEU A 230 2.31 20.15 -0.16
N LEU A 231 1.88 21.36 0.23
CA LEU A 231 2.70 22.56 0.23
C LEU A 231 2.70 23.24 1.61
N ASP A 232 3.89 23.49 2.14
CA ASP A 232 4.06 24.22 3.40
C ASP A 232 3.77 25.72 3.23
N ASP A 233 3.84 26.47 4.33
CA ASP A 233 3.58 27.92 4.34
C ASP A 233 4.60 28.73 3.51
N ALA A 234 5.75 28.13 3.17
CA ALA A 234 6.78 28.70 2.31
C ALA A 234 6.66 28.23 0.84
N GLY A 235 5.63 27.44 0.49
CA GLY A 235 5.42 26.91 -0.85
C GLY A 235 6.35 25.75 -1.22
N ARG A 236 6.98 25.10 -0.24
CA ARG A 236 7.83 23.91 -0.45
C ARG A 236 7.00 22.66 -0.33
N VAL A 237 7.48 21.56 -0.92
CA VAL A 237 6.86 20.24 -0.72
C VAL A 237 6.94 19.88 0.76
N ALA A 238 5.79 19.73 1.43
CA ALA A 238 5.72 19.57 2.88
C ALA A 238 6.12 18.16 3.35
N LEU A 239 5.91 17.15 2.50
CA LEU A 239 5.98 15.74 2.86
C LEU A 239 7.33 15.31 3.49
N PRO A 240 8.52 15.73 3.00
CA PRO A 240 9.79 15.40 3.65
C PRO A 240 9.87 15.87 5.10
N ALA A 241 9.36 17.08 5.40
CA ALA A 241 9.36 17.61 6.76
C ALA A 241 8.36 16.85 7.65
N LEU A 242 7.19 16.49 7.11
CA LEU A 242 6.20 15.66 7.82
C LEU A 242 6.73 14.26 8.14
N VAL A 243 7.47 13.64 7.21
CA VAL A 243 8.12 12.34 7.43
C VAL A 243 9.22 12.45 8.49
N ALA A 244 10.09 13.45 8.38
CA ALA A 244 11.18 13.68 9.33
C ALA A 244 10.68 13.91 10.76
N ALA A 245 9.57 14.63 10.91
CA ALA A 245 8.89 14.88 12.18
C ALA A 245 8.46 13.60 12.92
N GLY A 246 8.28 12.49 12.19
CA GLY A 246 8.01 11.18 12.77
C GLY A 246 9.23 10.48 13.40
N GLY A 247 10.43 11.05 13.31
CA GLY A 247 11.63 10.51 13.94
C GLY A 247 11.96 9.07 13.53
N GLY A 248 11.74 8.73 12.24
CA GLY A 248 11.96 7.39 11.69
C GLY A 248 10.79 6.41 11.85
N ARG A 249 9.66 6.82 12.46
CA ARG A 249 8.46 5.97 12.60
C ARG A 249 7.57 5.97 11.37
N VAL A 250 7.64 6.99 10.53
CA VAL A 250 6.76 7.11 9.37
C VAL A 250 7.14 6.05 8.34
N ARG A 251 6.21 5.13 8.07
CA ARG A 251 6.40 4.00 7.13
C ARG A 251 5.53 4.08 5.90
N GLY A 252 4.45 4.85 5.95
CA GLY A 252 3.51 4.97 4.83
C GLY A 252 2.86 6.34 4.72
N VAL A 253 2.44 6.67 3.50
CA VAL A 253 1.61 7.83 3.18
C VAL A 253 0.44 7.34 2.34
N HIS A 254 -0.78 7.67 2.74
CA HIS A 254 -2.01 7.26 2.08
C HIS A 254 -2.66 8.47 1.43
N LEU A 255 -3.01 8.41 0.16
CA LEU A 255 -3.74 9.50 -0.50
C LEU A 255 -5.19 9.52 -0.01
N GLY A 256 -5.64 10.66 0.53
CA GLY A 256 -7.05 10.93 0.82
C GLY A 256 -7.65 11.83 -0.26
N PRO A 257 -8.20 11.27 -1.36
CA PRO A 257 -8.61 12.05 -2.51
C PRO A 257 -9.82 12.95 -2.21
N PHE A 258 -10.74 12.51 -1.35
CA PHE A 258 -12.01 13.21 -1.12
C PHE A 258 -11.85 14.43 -0.22
N ASP A 259 -11.10 14.32 0.88
CA ASP A 259 -10.74 15.48 1.70
C ASP A 259 -9.90 16.49 0.91
N LEU A 260 -8.93 16.00 0.12
CA LEU A 260 -8.10 16.88 -0.71
C LEU A 260 -8.93 17.65 -1.73
N THR A 261 -9.77 16.95 -2.49
CA THR A 261 -10.58 17.58 -3.54
C THR A 261 -11.66 18.47 -2.95
N ALA A 262 -12.26 18.11 -1.80
CA ALA A 262 -13.18 18.97 -1.08
C ALA A 262 -12.50 20.26 -0.59
N ALA A 263 -11.30 20.17 -0.02
CA ALA A 263 -10.52 21.33 0.43
C ALA A 263 -10.14 22.28 -0.72
N LEU A 264 -10.04 21.76 -1.94
CA LEU A 264 -9.79 22.54 -3.16
C LEU A 264 -11.08 23.06 -3.82
N GLY A 265 -12.25 22.81 -3.23
CA GLY A 265 -13.53 23.28 -3.75
C GLY A 265 -14.06 22.49 -4.95
N VAL A 266 -13.58 21.27 -5.18
CA VAL A 266 -14.07 20.40 -6.25
C VAL A 266 -15.50 19.95 -5.94
N PRO A 267 -16.49 20.21 -6.82
CA PRO A 267 -17.87 19.81 -6.57
C PRO A 267 -18.00 18.28 -6.43
N PRO A 268 -18.92 17.77 -5.60
CA PRO A 268 -19.03 16.34 -5.30
C PRO A 268 -19.11 15.42 -6.54
N ALA A 269 -19.83 15.84 -7.59
CA ALA A 269 -19.98 15.05 -8.82
C ALA A 269 -18.69 14.92 -9.65
N HIS A 270 -17.67 15.73 -9.34
CA HIS A 270 -16.36 15.75 -10.00
C HIS A 270 -15.23 15.25 -9.09
N GLN A 271 -15.55 14.85 -7.85
CA GLN A 271 -14.57 14.20 -6.98
C GLN A 271 -14.33 12.76 -7.46
N GLY A 272 -13.06 12.35 -7.46
CA GLY A 272 -12.67 11.01 -7.84
C GLY A 272 -11.17 10.83 -7.82
N ALA A 273 -10.72 9.59 -7.74
CA ALA A 273 -9.30 9.26 -7.70
C ALA A 273 -8.55 9.84 -8.91
N GLY A 274 -9.15 9.89 -10.10
CA GLY A 274 -8.55 10.44 -11.32
C GLY A 274 -8.57 11.98 -11.46
N HIS A 275 -9.02 12.73 -10.45
CA HIS A 275 -9.03 14.20 -10.54
C HIS A 275 -7.60 14.78 -10.64
N PRO A 276 -7.34 15.84 -11.43
CA PRO A 276 -5.99 16.41 -11.59
C PRO A 276 -5.28 16.81 -10.28
N ALA A 277 -6.04 17.19 -9.25
CA ALA A 277 -5.49 17.46 -7.92
C ALA A 277 -4.88 16.20 -7.27
N CYS A 278 -5.52 15.04 -7.44
CA CYS A 278 -5.02 13.76 -6.97
C CYS A 278 -3.80 13.29 -7.78
N GLU A 279 -3.77 13.61 -9.09
CA GLU A 279 -2.58 13.39 -9.94
C GLU A 279 -1.38 14.20 -9.44
N LEU A 280 -1.58 15.49 -9.15
CA LEU A 280 -0.54 16.34 -8.58
C LEU A 280 -0.06 15.79 -7.23
N ALA A 281 -0.98 15.36 -6.35
CA ALA A 281 -0.65 14.79 -5.06
C ALA A 281 0.19 13.52 -5.17
N ARG A 282 -0.18 12.59 -6.07
CA ARG A 282 0.61 11.39 -6.36
C ARG A 282 1.99 11.73 -6.87
N GLY A 283 2.11 12.61 -7.86
CA GLY A 283 3.40 12.99 -8.43
C GLY A 283 4.33 13.62 -7.39
N LEU A 284 3.82 14.56 -6.59
CA LEU A 284 4.59 15.17 -5.51
C LEU A 284 5.02 14.14 -4.46
N ALA A 285 4.11 13.25 -4.05
CA ALA A 285 4.43 12.21 -3.08
C ALA A 285 5.50 11.24 -3.60
N GLN A 286 5.38 10.77 -4.84
CA GLN A 286 6.36 9.86 -5.43
C GLN A 286 7.75 10.47 -5.50
N VAL A 287 7.86 11.73 -5.94
CA VAL A 287 9.15 12.44 -6.02
C VAL A 287 9.71 12.71 -4.63
N ALA A 288 8.87 13.11 -3.67
CA ALA A 288 9.31 13.43 -2.31
C ALA A 288 9.73 12.21 -1.49
N LEU A 289 9.13 11.04 -1.73
CA LEU A 289 9.36 9.82 -0.96
C LEU A 289 10.32 8.83 -1.63
N ALA A 290 10.68 9.04 -2.90
CA ALA A 290 11.59 8.15 -3.62
C ALA A 290 12.90 7.95 -2.82
N GLY A 291 13.28 6.69 -2.59
CA GLY A 291 14.49 6.32 -1.85
C GLY A 291 14.41 6.44 -0.32
N THR A 292 13.33 6.98 0.25
CA THR A 292 13.20 7.18 1.72
C THR A 292 12.77 5.93 2.49
N GLY A 293 12.31 4.90 1.78
CA GLY A 293 11.72 3.69 2.39
C GLY A 293 10.26 3.86 2.84
N VAL A 294 9.68 5.06 2.75
CA VAL A 294 8.27 5.32 3.04
C VAL A 294 7.40 4.84 1.87
N ALA A 295 6.42 3.98 2.19
CA ALA A 295 5.47 3.45 1.24
C ALA A 295 4.42 4.50 0.83
N LEU A 296 3.90 4.39 -0.38
CA LEU A 296 2.76 5.17 -0.85
C LEU A 296 1.59 4.23 -1.14
N ALA A 297 0.42 4.56 -0.62
CA ALA A 297 -0.84 3.92 -0.93
C ALA A 297 -1.79 4.91 -1.61
N ASP A 298 -2.45 4.48 -2.68
CA ASP A 298 -3.45 5.28 -3.39
C ASP A 298 -4.79 5.30 -2.65
N GLY A 299 -5.65 6.24 -3.01
CA GLY A 299 -6.95 6.44 -2.41
C GLY A 299 -8.01 5.42 -2.86
N PRO A 300 -9.22 5.48 -2.27
CA PRO A 300 -10.29 4.56 -2.60
C PRO A 300 -11.12 4.98 -3.82
N THR A 301 -11.75 4.00 -4.47
CA THR A 301 -12.83 4.23 -5.44
C THR A 301 -14.18 4.27 -4.71
N MET A 302 -14.92 5.37 -4.83
CA MET A 302 -16.23 5.52 -4.18
C MET A 302 -17.39 4.82 -4.90
N LEU A 303 -17.26 4.46 -6.18
CA LEU A 303 -18.28 3.66 -6.84
C LEU A 303 -18.24 2.22 -6.34
N LEU A 304 -19.08 1.93 -5.34
CA LEU A 304 -19.11 0.61 -4.71
C LEU A 304 -19.80 -0.43 -5.61
N PRO A 305 -19.25 -1.65 -5.72
CA PRO A 305 -19.87 -2.76 -6.44
C PRO A 305 -21.02 -3.36 -5.61
N VAL A 306 -22.15 -2.67 -5.57
CA VAL A 306 -23.36 -3.05 -4.82
C VAL A 306 -24.59 -2.96 -5.73
N GLY A 307 -25.41 -4.01 -5.74
CA GLY A 307 -26.68 -4.03 -6.45
C GLY A 307 -27.73 -3.13 -5.78
N PRO A 308 -28.54 -2.36 -6.55
CA PRO A 308 -29.56 -1.46 -6.00
C PRO A 308 -30.74 -2.18 -5.34
N HIS A 309 -30.96 -3.47 -5.65
CA HIS A 309 -32.11 -4.23 -5.17
C HIS A 309 -31.71 -5.26 -4.11
N ARG A 310 -32.52 -5.34 -3.05
CA ARG A 310 -32.44 -6.40 -2.04
C ARG A 310 -33.82 -7.01 -1.84
N ALA A 311 -33.88 -8.34 -1.77
CA ALA A 311 -35.12 -9.01 -1.41
C ALA A 311 -35.48 -8.63 0.04
N PRO A 312 -36.71 -8.16 0.31
CA PRO A 312 -37.16 -7.94 1.68
C PRO A 312 -37.10 -9.25 2.50
N PRO A 313 -36.88 -9.17 3.82
CA PRO A 313 -36.98 -10.35 4.68
C PRO A 313 -38.32 -11.06 4.50
N GLY A 314 -38.29 -12.36 4.19
CA GLY A 314 -39.49 -13.18 3.98
C GLY A 314 -40.16 -13.04 2.60
N ALA A 315 -39.62 -12.21 1.70
CA ALA A 315 -40.08 -12.19 0.31
C ALA A 315 -39.46 -13.34 -0.50
N GLY A 316 -40.12 -13.70 -1.61
CA GLY A 316 -39.56 -14.60 -2.62
C GLY A 316 -38.32 -14.01 -3.33
N PRO A 317 -37.67 -14.77 -4.23
CA PRO A 317 -36.49 -14.31 -4.95
C PRO A 317 -36.77 -13.05 -5.77
N LEU A 318 -35.74 -12.23 -5.98
CA LEU A 318 -35.82 -11.07 -6.87
C LEU A 318 -36.23 -11.51 -8.29
N GLY A 319 -37.05 -10.70 -8.95
CA GLY A 319 -37.37 -10.89 -10.37
C GLY A 319 -36.13 -10.73 -11.26
N LEU A 320 -36.18 -11.30 -12.46
CA LEU A 320 -35.05 -11.33 -13.41
C LEU A 320 -34.49 -9.93 -13.70
N THR A 321 -35.34 -8.94 -13.93
CA THR A 321 -34.93 -7.55 -14.16
C THR A 321 -34.10 -6.99 -13.00
N ALA A 322 -34.54 -7.21 -11.76
CA ALA A 322 -33.82 -6.74 -10.58
C ALA A 322 -32.47 -7.46 -10.39
N LEU A 323 -32.40 -8.74 -10.75
CA LEU A 323 -31.14 -9.50 -10.76
C LEU A 323 -30.17 -8.97 -11.83
N ASP A 324 -30.65 -8.65 -13.02
CA ASP A 324 -29.83 -8.08 -14.10
C ASP A 324 -29.33 -6.68 -13.75
N GLU A 325 -30.18 -5.83 -13.15
CA GLU A 325 -29.79 -4.50 -12.68
C GLU A 325 -28.75 -4.58 -11.55
N ASN A 326 -28.88 -5.53 -10.63
CA ASN A 326 -27.87 -5.82 -9.62
C ASN A 326 -26.53 -6.24 -10.25
N ARG A 327 -26.56 -7.17 -11.21
CA ARG A 327 -25.37 -7.62 -11.92
C ARG A 327 -24.69 -6.45 -12.64
N ALA A 328 -25.45 -5.66 -13.38
CA ALA A 328 -24.91 -4.51 -14.10
C ALA A 328 -24.28 -3.48 -13.15
N ALA A 329 -24.90 -3.19 -12.00
CA ALA A 329 -24.35 -2.26 -11.01
C ALA A 329 -23.04 -2.76 -10.40
N VAL A 330 -22.98 -4.04 -10.01
CA VAL A 330 -21.76 -4.66 -9.47
C VAL A 330 -20.63 -4.67 -10.49
N HIS A 331 -20.91 -5.07 -11.74
CA HIS A 331 -19.91 -5.07 -12.81
C HIS A 331 -19.41 -3.65 -13.10
N ARG A 332 -20.27 -2.64 -13.11
CA ARG A 332 -19.83 -1.23 -13.25
C ARG A 332 -18.89 -0.81 -12.12
N GLY A 333 -19.22 -1.14 -10.86
CA GLY A 333 -18.36 -0.85 -9.72
C GLY A 333 -17.01 -1.57 -9.79
N TRP A 334 -17.00 -2.84 -10.18
CA TRP A 334 -15.77 -3.60 -10.40
C TRP A 334 -14.89 -3.04 -11.50
N ARG A 335 -15.46 -2.62 -12.64
CA ARG A 335 -14.68 -1.99 -13.73
C ARG A 335 -14.08 -0.65 -13.32
N ALA A 336 -14.87 0.19 -12.65
CA ALA A 336 -14.37 1.48 -12.18
C ALA A 336 -13.23 1.31 -11.18
N HIS A 337 -13.40 0.41 -10.21
CA HIS A 337 -12.36 0.09 -9.25
C HIS A 337 -11.12 -0.52 -9.93
N ALA A 338 -11.29 -1.50 -10.83
CA ALA A 338 -10.19 -2.10 -11.58
C ALA A 338 -9.41 -1.06 -12.40
N ALA A 339 -10.10 -0.08 -13.01
CA ALA A 339 -9.45 0.99 -13.76
C ALA A 339 -8.58 1.89 -12.85
N ASP A 340 -9.09 2.29 -11.68
CA ASP A 340 -8.32 3.08 -10.70
C ASP A 340 -7.11 2.29 -10.18
N VAL A 341 -7.29 1.01 -9.81
CA VAL A 341 -6.19 0.13 -9.36
C VAL A 341 -5.12 -0.01 -10.43
N ARG A 342 -5.53 -0.24 -11.68
CA ARG A 342 -4.61 -0.38 -12.80
C ARG A 342 -3.83 0.91 -13.07
N ALA A 343 -4.49 2.06 -12.96
CA ALA A 343 -3.86 3.36 -13.13
C ALA A 343 -2.85 3.65 -11.99
N ALA A 344 -3.11 3.20 -10.76
CA ALA A 344 -2.15 3.29 -9.66
C ALA A 344 -0.93 2.38 -9.90
N LEU A 345 -1.16 1.12 -10.30
CA LEU A 345 -0.09 0.16 -10.61
C LEU A 345 0.82 0.64 -11.73
N ALA A 346 0.25 1.16 -12.82
CA ALA A 346 1.01 1.71 -13.95
C ALA A 346 1.89 2.92 -13.55
N ARG A 347 1.53 3.63 -12.47
CA ARG A 347 2.34 4.71 -11.90
C ARG A 347 3.41 4.21 -10.93
N GLY A 348 3.41 2.92 -10.58
CA GLY A 348 4.30 2.35 -9.57
C GLY A 348 3.81 2.54 -8.14
N ILE A 349 2.50 2.71 -7.92
CA ILE A 349 1.86 2.75 -6.60
C ILE A 349 1.13 1.40 -6.40
N PRO A 350 1.73 0.44 -5.67
CA PRO A 350 1.24 -0.94 -5.63
C PRO A 350 0.08 -1.16 -4.64
N GLN A 351 -0.10 -0.25 -3.68
CA GLN A 351 -1.10 -0.33 -2.63
C GLN A 351 -2.21 0.69 -2.89
N GLY A 352 -3.47 0.34 -2.58
CA GLY A 352 -4.58 1.29 -2.56
C GLY A 352 -5.55 1.04 -1.40
N TRP A 353 -6.63 1.81 -1.32
CA TRP A 353 -7.69 1.60 -0.33
C TRP A 353 -8.90 0.89 -0.91
N ASP A 354 -9.46 -0.05 -0.14
CA ASP A 354 -10.74 -0.68 -0.45
C ASP A 354 -11.77 -0.35 0.65
N LEU A 355 -12.98 0.03 0.24
CA LEU A 355 -14.07 0.47 1.13
C LEU A 355 -15.13 -0.62 1.35
N HIS A 356 -15.17 -1.63 0.49
CA HIS A 356 -16.22 -2.65 0.50
C HIS A 356 -15.67 -4.04 0.18
N PRO A 357 -16.13 -5.13 0.84
CA PRO A 357 -15.62 -6.48 0.60
C PRO A 357 -15.69 -6.92 -0.86
N ALA A 358 -16.72 -6.53 -1.62
CA ALA A 358 -16.78 -6.86 -3.04
C ALA A 358 -15.69 -6.17 -3.89
N GLN A 359 -15.03 -5.10 -3.42
CA GLN A 359 -13.87 -4.52 -4.11
C GLN A 359 -12.64 -5.42 -4.03
N LEU A 360 -12.54 -6.31 -3.02
CA LEU A 360 -11.46 -7.29 -2.90
C LEU A 360 -11.35 -8.19 -4.12
N VAL A 361 -12.49 -8.52 -4.74
CA VAL A 361 -12.56 -9.28 -6.00
C VAL A 361 -11.79 -8.54 -7.09
N SER A 362 -12.21 -7.31 -7.40
CA SER A 362 -11.56 -6.47 -8.41
C SER A 362 -10.12 -6.09 -8.06
N ARG A 363 -9.76 -5.92 -6.77
CA ARG A 363 -8.41 -5.61 -6.30
C ARG A 363 -7.44 -6.72 -6.70
N HIS A 364 -7.67 -7.93 -6.18
CA HIS A 364 -6.80 -9.07 -6.41
C HIS A 364 -6.76 -9.43 -7.89
N ALA A 365 -7.91 -9.44 -8.56
CA ALA A 365 -7.99 -9.73 -9.99
C ALA A 365 -7.15 -8.78 -10.84
N THR A 366 -7.22 -7.47 -10.56
CA THR A 366 -6.50 -6.45 -11.33
C THR A 366 -5.00 -6.53 -11.09
N VAL A 367 -4.57 -6.73 -9.83
CA VAL A 367 -3.15 -6.89 -9.49
C VAL A 367 -2.56 -8.14 -10.15
N ILE A 368 -3.29 -9.26 -10.13
CA ILE A 368 -2.89 -10.50 -10.79
C ILE A 368 -2.80 -10.29 -12.30
N ALA A 369 -3.86 -9.76 -12.92
CA ALA A 369 -3.90 -9.52 -14.36
C ALA A 369 -2.74 -8.61 -14.81
N PHE A 370 -2.51 -7.49 -14.11
CA PHE A 370 -1.44 -6.54 -14.43
C PHE A 370 -0.07 -7.21 -14.56
N HIS A 371 0.35 -8.01 -13.57
CA HIS A 371 1.65 -8.68 -13.63
C HIS A 371 1.68 -9.78 -14.69
N ARG A 372 0.58 -10.52 -14.87
CA ARG A 372 0.55 -11.63 -15.83
C ARG A 372 0.54 -11.17 -17.28
N GLU A 373 -0.07 -10.03 -17.58
CA GLU A 373 -0.04 -9.42 -18.91
C GLU A 373 1.38 -8.99 -19.29
N GLU A 374 2.14 -8.44 -18.34
CA GLU A 374 3.51 -7.96 -18.58
C GLU A 374 4.56 -9.08 -18.53
N LEU A 375 4.23 -10.23 -17.91
CA LEU A 375 5.17 -11.32 -17.63
C LEU A 375 5.96 -11.81 -18.87
N PRO A 376 5.35 -12.12 -20.04
CA PRO A 376 6.12 -12.66 -21.17
C PRO A 376 7.19 -11.68 -21.67
N ALA A 377 6.84 -10.40 -21.76
CA ALA A 377 7.74 -9.35 -22.21
C ALA A 377 8.82 -9.04 -21.15
N ALA A 378 8.43 -8.92 -19.88
CA ALA A 378 9.35 -8.67 -18.77
C ALA A 378 10.37 -9.83 -18.61
N ALA A 379 9.93 -11.08 -18.71
CA ALA A 379 10.81 -12.25 -18.64
C ALA A 379 11.79 -12.30 -19.81
N ALA A 380 11.34 -11.99 -21.04
CA ALA A 380 12.22 -11.93 -22.20
C ALA A 380 13.27 -10.82 -22.08
N ARG A 381 12.87 -9.63 -21.64
CA ARG A 381 13.79 -8.51 -21.38
C ARG A 381 14.79 -8.82 -20.28
N LEU A 382 14.34 -9.42 -19.18
CA LEU A 382 15.23 -9.81 -18.08
C LEU A 382 16.28 -10.83 -18.52
N ARG A 383 15.89 -11.86 -19.29
CA ARG A 383 16.83 -12.82 -19.89
C ARG A 383 17.84 -12.14 -20.80
N ALA A 384 17.38 -11.23 -21.66
CA ALA A 384 18.25 -10.48 -22.57
C ALA A 384 19.23 -9.57 -21.81
N PHE A 385 18.74 -8.86 -20.79
CA PHE A 385 19.54 -8.00 -19.92
C PHE A 385 20.64 -8.79 -19.20
N VAL A 386 20.30 -9.92 -18.58
CA VAL A 386 21.27 -10.78 -17.88
C VAL A 386 22.30 -11.37 -18.84
N ALA A 387 21.87 -11.85 -20.01
CA ALA A 387 22.77 -12.38 -21.03
C ALA A 387 23.71 -11.29 -21.60
N GLY A 388 23.23 -10.06 -21.76
CA GLY A 388 24.00 -8.91 -22.21
C GLY A 388 24.94 -8.33 -21.15
N ALA A 389 24.58 -8.40 -19.86
CA ALA A 389 25.50 -8.08 -18.76
C ALA A 389 26.68 -9.07 -18.71
N ALA A 390 26.44 -10.34 -19.05
CA ALA A 390 27.49 -11.36 -19.18
C ALA A 390 28.30 -11.27 -20.49
N ARG A 391 27.78 -10.57 -21.51
CA ARG A 391 28.40 -10.44 -22.84
C ARG A 391 28.13 -9.02 -23.36
N ALA A 392 29.11 -8.13 -23.28
CA ALA A 392 29.02 -6.73 -23.72
C ALA A 392 28.53 -6.55 -25.18
N VAL A 393 27.23 -6.72 -25.40
CA VAL A 393 26.56 -6.73 -26.70
C VAL A 393 25.21 -6.07 -26.53
N ARG A 394 24.97 -5.03 -27.33
CA ARG A 394 23.73 -4.27 -27.39
C ARG A 394 22.68 -5.08 -28.16
N THR A 395 21.60 -5.49 -27.52
CA THR A 395 20.52 -6.27 -28.15
C THR A 395 19.35 -5.36 -28.57
N GLY A 396 19.07 -5.29 -29.88
CA GLY A 396 17.82 -4.75 -30.42
C GLY A 396 17.68 -3.22 -30.48
N ALA A 397 16.43 -2.76 -30.65
CA ALA A 397 16.04 -1.35 -30.77
C ALA A 397 15.80 -0.65 -29.41
N THR A 398 15.75 -1.41 -28.32
CA THR A 398 15.61 -0.92 -26.94
C THR A 398 16.96 -0.98 -26.23
N PHE A 399 17.32 0.11 -25.53
CA PHE A 399 18.55 0.17 -24.73
C PHE A 399 18.19 -0.15 -23.28
N ASP A 400 18.56 -1.34 -22.82
CA ASP A 400 18.37 -1.76 -21.42
C ASP A 400 19.69 -1.53 -20.64
N ASP A 401 19.62 -0.73 -19.58
CA ASP A 401 20.73 -0.37 -18.70
C ASP A 401 20.46 -0.84 -17.25
N ALA A 402 21.33 -0.44 -16.31
CA ALA A 402 21.15 -0.78 -14.90
C ALA A 402 19.81 -0.32 -14.32
N ALA A 403 19.30 0.84 -14.75
CA ALA A 403 17.98 1.33 -14.31
C ALA A 403 16.86 0.40 -14.79
N THR A 404 16.97 -0.10 -16.01
CA THR A 404 16.03 -1.10 -16.54
C THR A 404 16.10 -2.42 -15.77
N GLY A 405 17.32 -2.91 -15.49
CA GLY A 405 17.52 -4.11 -14.69
C GLY A 405 16.91 -3.99 -13.28
N ALA A 406 17.08 -2.84 -12.62
CA ALA A 406 16.46 -2.57 -11.31
C ALA A 406 14.92 -2.53 -11.39
N ALA A 407 14.35 -1.95 -12.44
CA ALA A 407 12.90 -1.93 -12.64
C ALA A 407 12.33 -3.34 -12.83
N LEU A 408 13.00 -4.20 -13.62
CA LEU A 408 12.63 -5.59 -13.80
C LEU A 408 12.75 -6.39 -12.51
N ALA A 409 13.83 -6.22 -11.74
CA ALA A 409 13.98 -6.83 -10.42
C ALA A 409 12.79 -6.52 -9.50
N ALA A 410 12.44 -5.24 -9.45
CA ALA A 410 11.34 -4.76 -8.61
C ALA A 410 9.97 -5.27 -9.10
N PHE A 411 9.77 -5.42 -10.40
CA PHE A 411 8.56 -6.01 -10.99
C PHE A 411 8.35 -7.46 -10.53
N PHE A 412 9.38 -8.31 -10.67
CA PHE A 412 9.29 -9.71 -10.27
C PHE A 412 9.16 -9.88 -8.75
N ALA A 413 9.93 -9.11 -7.97
CA ALA A 413 9.82 -9.12 -6.51
C ALA A 413 8.40 -8.80 -6.04
N ARG A 414 7.78 -7.75 -6.61
CA ARG A 414 6.39 -7.38 -6.29
C ARG A 414 5.39 -8.45 -6.73
N GLY A 415 5.51 -8.94 -7.96
CA GLY A 415 4.62 -9.98 -8.49
C GLY A 415 4.63 -11.25 -7.63
N LEU A 416 5.81 -11.68 -7.19
CA LEU A 416 5.98 -12.82 -6.27
C LEU A 416 5.46 -12.50 -4.85
N ALA A 417 5.73 -11.31 -4.33
CA ALA A 417 5.33 -10.93 -2.98
C ALA A 417 3.80 -10.79 -2.81
N CYS A 418 3.08 -10.39 -3.85
CA CYS A 418 1.62 -10.32 -3.84
C CYS A 418 0.91 -11.58 -4.35
N GLY A 419 1.67 -12.60 -4.78
CA GLY A 419 1.12 -13.85 -5.32
C GLY A 419 0.49 -13.72 -6.72
N ALA A 420 0.75 -12.62 -7.43
CA ALA A 420 0.38 -12.47 -8.83
C ALA A 420 1.23 -13.36 -9.76
N LEU A 421 2.48 -13.61 -9.35
CA LEU A 421 3.42 -14.53 -9.96
C LEU A 421 3.76 -15.66 -8.98
N ASP A 422 4.11 -16.83 -9.51
CA ASP A 422 4.54 -17.99 -8.72
C ASP A 422 5.97 -18.46 -9.06
N ASP A 423 6.43 -19.54 -8.41
CA ASP A 423 7.76 -20.09 -8.64
C ASP A 423 7.94 -20.65 -10.07
N ALA A 424 6.87 -21.04 -10.76
CA ALA A 424 6.94 -21.46 -12.16
C ALA A 424 7.11 -20.25 -13.09
N ASP A 425 6.40 -19.15 -12.82
CA ASP A 425 6.59 -17.87 -13.51
C ASP A 425 8.02 -17.35 -13.29
N ALA A 426 8.58 -17.51 -12.09
CA ALA A 426 9.97 -17.20 -11.78
C ALA A 426 10.96 -18.07 -12.58
N ALA A 427 10.74 -19.40 -12.63
CA ALA A 427 11.60 -20.33 -13.35
C ALA A 427 11.69 -20.02 -14.85
N ALA A 428 10.61 -19.48 -15.45
CA ALA A 428 10.60 -19.08 -16.85
C ALA A 428 11.61 -17.96 -17.17
N THR A 429 12.09 -17.21 -16.17
CA THR A 429 13.15 -16.20 -16.35
C THR A 429 14.55 -16.81 -16.47
N GLY A 430 14.73 -18.08 -16.11
CA GLY A 430 16.05 -18.72 -16.03
C GLY A 430 16.88 -18.30 -14.80
N LEU A 431 16.29 -17.54 -13.86
CA LEU A 431 16.93 -17.13 -12.61
C LEU A 431 16.31 -17.84 -11.40
N PRO A 432 17.08 -18.04 -10.30
CA PRO A 432 16.53 -18.55 -9.05
C PRO A 432 15.48 -17.61 -8.47
N ALA A 433 14.36 -18.16 -8.00
CA ALA A 433 13.28 -17.37 -7.39
C ALA A 433 13.74 -16.54 -6.18
N ALA A 434 14.77 -16.99 -5.45
CA ALA A 434 15.38 -16.22 -4.36
C ALA A 434 15.99 -14.88 -4.83
N ALA A 435 16.63 -14.86 -6.01
CA ALA A 435 17.21 -13.65 -6.57
C ALA A 435 16.11 -12.66 -7.02
N LEU A 436 15.05 -13.18 -7.63
CA LEU A 436 13.88 -12.37 -8.00
C LEU A 436 13.16 -11.80 -6.78
N ARG A 437 13.03 -12.57 -5.69
CA ARG A 437 12.43 -12.11 -4.43
C ARG A 437 13.25 -11.02 -3.74
N ALA A 438 14.58 -11.06 -3.87
CA ALA A 438 15.44 -9.99 -3.34
C ALA A 438 15.14 -8.64 -4.00
N GLY A 439 14.73 -8.64 -5.27
CA GLY A 439 14.25 -7.45 -5.97
C GLY A 439 15.31 -6.39 -6.23
N THR A 440 16.59 -6.74 -6.14
CA THR A 440 17.72 -5.84 -6.43
C THR A 440 18.48 -6.29 -7.66
N LEU A 441 19.10 -5.33 -8.35
CA LEU A 441 19.92 -5.62 -9.53
C LEU A 441 21.13 -6.49 -9.16
N GLU A 442 21.74 -6.23 -8.01
CA GLU A 442 22.90 -6.95 -7.50
C GLU A 442 22.58 -8.44 -7.31
N ALA A 443 21.41 -8.75 -6.75
CA ALA A 443 20.98 -10.13 -6.54
C ALA A 443 20.76 -10.87 -7.88
N LEU A 444 20.19 -10.19 -8.89
CA LEU A 444 20.00 -10.77 -10.21
C LEU A 444 21.33 -11.08 -10.91
N LEU A 445 22.29 -10.14 -10.85
CA LEU A 445 23.59 -10.30 -11.50
C LEU A 445 24.45 -11.36 -10.80
N ALA A 446 24.44 -11.37 -9.47
CA ALA A 446 25.11 -12.41 -8.68
C ALA A 446 24.57 -13.80 -9.02
N ALA A 447 23.25 -13.95 -9.12
CA ALA A 447 22.63 -15.22 -9.47
C ALA A 447 22.92 -15.65 -10.92
N ALA A 448 23.19 -14.70 -11.81
CA ALA A 448 23.58 -14.96 -13.19
C ALA A 448 25.08 -15.29 -13.38
N GLY A 449 25.90 -15.19 -12.33
CA GLY A 449 27.34 -15.30 -12.44
C GLY A 449 28.00 -14.13 -13.19
N ALA A 450 27.30 -13.01 -13.32
CA ALA A 450 27.84 -11.77 -13.87
C ALA A 450 28.39 -10.91 -12.72
N ALA A 451 29.55 -10.28 -12.92
CA ALA A 451 30.03 -9.27 -11.97
C ALA A 451 29.00 -8.13 -11.95
N ALA A 452 28.59 -7.68 -10.75
CA ALA A 452 27.82 -6.45 -10.63
C ALA A 452 28.58 -5.33 -11.37
N PRO A 453 27.93 -4.47 -12.18
CA PRO A 453 28.60 -3.28 -12.66
C PRO A 453 29.06 -2.56 -11.41
N GLY A 454 30.38 -2.52 -11.21
CA GLY A 454 30.95 -1.73 -10.14
C GLY A 454 30.30 -0.36 -10.24
N GLY A 455 29.71 0.10 -9.13
CA GLY A 455 29.37 1.50 -9.03
C GLY A 455 30.60 2.25 -9.51
N ALA A 456 30.42 3.21 -10.41
CA ALA A 456 31.47 4.15 -10.73
C ALA A 456 31.65 5.06 -9.50
N GLU A 457 32.07 4.47 -8.37
CA GLU A 457 32.88 5.13 -7.38
C GLU A 457 34.30 5.11 -7.92
N ASN A 458 34.76 6.32 -8.23
CA ASN A 458 36.13 6.73 -8.46
C ASN A 458 37.18 5.68 -8.08
N ALA A 459 37.69 4.97 -9.08
CA ALA A 459 38.94 4.23 -8.97
C ALA A 459 39.81 4.54 -10.19
N ARG A 460 40.48 5.69 -10.14
CA ARG A 460 41.92 5.90 -10.41
C ARG A 460 42.27 7.37 -10.51
#